data_AF-G9IYF3-F1
#
_entry.id   AF-G9IYF3-F1
#
_cell.length_a   1.000
_cell.length_b   1.000
_cell.length_c   1.000
_cell.angle_alpha   90.00
_cell.angle_beta   90.00
_cell.angle_gamma   90.00
#
_symmetry.space_group_name_H-M   'P 1'
#
loop_
_entity.id
_entity.type
_entity.pdbx_description
1 polymer ?
#
loop_
_entity_poly.entity_id
_entity_poly.type
_entity_poly.pdbx_seq_one_letter_code
_entity_poly.pdbx_strand_id
1 'polypeptide(L)'
;ITDVVNIGIGGSDLGPYMVTEALRPYKNHLTMHFVSNVDGTHIAETLQRLNPETTLFLVASKTFTTQETMTNAHSARDWFLQAAGDERHVAKHFAALSTNAQAVAAFGIDTANMFEFWDWVGGRYSLRSAIGLSIALSIGYDNFEQLLAGAHAMDRHFASAPLQQNLPVLLALIGIWYNNFFGAETEAILPYDQYMHRFPAYFQQGNMESNGKYVDRDGQAVDYQTGPIIWGEPGTNGQHAFYQLIHQGTKLIPCDFI
;
A
#
# COMPACT_ATOMS: atom_id res chain seq x y z
N ILE A 1 18.15 7.84 14.89
CA ILE A 1 16.91 7.14 14.50
C ILE A 1 17.28 5.71 14.13
N THR A 2 16.58 4.72 14.70
CA THR A 2 16.72 3.28 14.44
C THR A 2 15.43 2.70 13.88
N ASP A 3 14.29 3.33 14.18
CA ASP A 3 12.95 2.85 13.85
C ASP A 3 12.16 3.92 13.12
N VAL A 4 11.38 3.50 12.12
CA VAL A 4 10.46 4.35 11.38
C VAL A 4 9.07 3.73 11.41
N VAL A 5 8.08 4.49 11.86
CA VAL A 5 6.67 4.07 11.93
C VAL A 5 5.87 4.85 10.90
N ASN A 6 5.37 4.16 9.87
CA ASN A 6 4.46 4.72 8.89
C ASN A 6 3.02 4.59 9.39
N ILE A 7 2.34 5.70 9.62
CA ILE A 7 0.95 5.75 10.07
C ILE A 7 0.08 6.22 8.91
N GLY A 8 -0.77 5.33 8.39
CA GLY A 8 -1.63 5.60 7.23
C GLY A 8 -2.61 4.46 7.01
N ILE A 9 -3.66 4.67 6.21
CA ILE A 9 -4.65 3.63 5.90
C ILE A 9 -4.83 3.47 4.39
N GLY A 10 -5.23 2.27 3.95
CA GLY A 10 -5.46 1.97 2.55
C GLY A 10 -4.20 2.21 1.71
N GLY A 11 -4.28 3.15 0.76
CA GLY A 11 -3.18 3.43 -0.17
C GLY A 11 -1.93 4.03 0.51
N SER A 12 -2.11 4.64 1.67
CA SER A 12 -1.03 5.18 2.51
C SER A 12 -0.32 4.12 3.36
N ASP A 13 -0.76 2.86 3.28
CA ASP A 13 -0.22 1.72 4.04
C ASP A 13 0.12 0.53 3.13
N LEU A 14 -0.86 0.02 2.38
CA LEU A 14 -0.76 -1.25 1.66
C LEU A 14 0.41 -1.30 0.68
N GLY A 15 0.59 -0.25 -0.13
CA GLY A 15 1.68 -0.17 -1.09
C GLY A 15 3.06 -0.10 -0.43
N PRO A 16 3.31 0.89 0.45
CA PRO A 16 4.55 0.98 1.20
C PRO A 16 4.90 -0.28 1.99
N TYR A 17 3.94 -0.84 2.72
CA TYR A 17 4.16 -2.07 3.49
C TYR A 17 4.54 -3.23 2.57
N MET A 18 3.76 -3.46 1.50
CA MET A 18 4.04 -4.51 0.53
C MET A 18 5.43 -4.41 -0.09
N VAL A 19 5.82 -3.21 -0.54
CA VAL A 19 7.12 -3.03 -1.22
C VAL A 19 8.29 -3.21 -0.24
N THR A 20 8.19 -2.68 0.99
CA THR A 20 9.25 -2.87 1.99
C THR A 20 9.40 -4.34 2.41
N GLU A 21 8.31 -5.11 2.44
CA GLU A 21 8.35 -6.55 2.69
C GLU A 21 8.99 -7.30 1.51
N ALA A 22 8.53 -7.03 0.28
CA ALA A 22 9.01 -7.67 -0.94
C ALA A 22 10.51 -7.39 -1.19
N LEU A 23 10.95 -6.17 -0.89
CA LEU A 23 12.34 -5.73 -1.07
C LEU A 23 13.16 -5.78 0.22
N ARG A 24 12.73 -6.56 1.22
CA ARG A 24 13.46 -6.71 2.49
C ARG A 24 14.94 -7.06 2.31
N PRO A 25 15.39 -7.88 1.33
CA PRO A 25 16.83 -8.13 1.11
C PRO A 25 17.67 -6.87 0.85
N TYR A 26 17.05 -5.76 0.42
CA TYR A 26 17.70 -4.49 0.12
C TYR A 26 17.63 -3.48 1.28
N LYS A 27 17.10 -3.88 2.45
CA LYS A 27 16.95 -2.98 3.59
C LYS A 27 18.29 -2.47 4.11
N ASN A 28 18.28 -1.27 4.68
CA ASN A 28 19.39 -0.72 5.45
C ASN A 28 19.22 -1.05 6.96
N HIS A 29 19.89 -0.30 7.84
CA HIS A 29 19.89 -0.54 9.29
C HIS A 29 18.56 -0.16 9.98
N LEU A 30 17.67 0.60 9.33
CA LEU A 30 16.40 1.01 9.91
C LEU A 30 15.43 -0.15 10.03
N THR A 31 14.61 -0.12 11.07
CA THR A 31 13.49 -1.03 11.25
C THR A 31 12.19 -0.30 10.93
N MET A 32 11.43 -0.85 10.00
CA MET A 32 10.19 -0.26 9.50
C MET A 32 8.99 -0.90 10.19
N HIS A 33 8.03 -0.08 10.58
CA HIS A 33 6.75 -0.48 11.18
C HIS A 33 5.61 0.22 10.44
N PHE A 34 4.48 -0.45 10.31
CA PHE A 34 3.32 0.05 9.57
C PHE A 34 2.09 -0.05 10.46
N VAL A 35 1.44 1.08 10.73
CA VAL A 35 0.26 1.18 11.59
C VAL A 35 -0.89 1.80 10.81
N SER A 36 -1.94 1.00 10.62
CA SER A 36 -3.09 1.39 9.78
C SER A 36 -4.44 1.27 10.46
N ASN A 37 -4.68 0.16 11.15
CA ASN A 37 -5.92 -0.06 11.89
C ASN A 37 -6.11 0.97 13.01
N VAL A 38 -7.35 1.46 13.19
CA VAL A 38 -7.74 2.34 14.31
C VAL A 38 -7.95 1.56 15.61
N ASP A 39 -8.08 0.24 15.52
CA ASP A 39 -7.98 -0.63 16.69
C ASP A 39 -6.67 -0.34 17.44
N GLY A 40 -6.81 0.12 18.68
CA GLY A 40 -5.71 0.59 19.53
C GLY A 40 -4.65 -0.47 19.78
N THR A 41 -4.96 -1.77 19.61
CA THR A 41 -3.98 -2.84 19.67
C THR A 41 -2.84 -2.62 18.68
N HIS A 42 -3.11 -2.14 17.46
CA HIS A 42 -2.08 -2.02 16.43
C HIS A 42 -0.99 -1.02 16.84
N ILE A 43 -1.39 0.20 17.20
CA ILE A 43 -0.45 1.23 17.64
C ILE A 43 0.18 0.85 18.99
N ALA A 44 -0.58 0.30 19.93
CA ALA A 44 -0.06 -0.07 21.24
C ALA A 44 1.03 -1.15 21.16
N GLU A 45 0.82 -2.22 20.41
CA GLU A 45 1.80 -3.30 20.23
C GLU A 45 3.05 -2.84 19.48
N THR A 46 2.89 -1.92 18.52
CA THR A 46 4.03 -1.28 17.86
C THR A 46 4.84 -0.47 18.87
N LEU A 47 4.22 0.47 19.58
CA LEU A 47 4.92 1.42 20.48
C LEU A 47 5.58 0.73 21.68
N GLN A 48 5.04 -0.39 22.18
CA GLN A 48 5.61 -1.15 23.30
C GLN A 48 7.08 -1.56 23.09
N ARG A 49 7.52 -1.69 21.83
CA ARG A 49 8.86 -2.19 21.47
C ARG A 49 9.83 -1.08 21.11
N LEU A 50 9.38 0.18 21.09
CA LEU A 50 10.13 1.31 20.53
C LEU A 50 10.69 2.23 21.60
N ASN A 51 11.73 2.98 21.23
CA ASN A 51 12.31 4.03 22.06
C ASN A 51 11.95 5.41 21.47
N PRO A 52 11.31 6.31 22.24
CA PRO A 52 10.99 7.67 21.78
C PRO A 52 12.20 8.44 21.24
N GLU A 53 13.40 8.25 21.80
CA GLU A 53 14.62 8.94 21.38
C GLU A 53 15.16 8.50 20.01
N THR A 54 14.73 7.33 19.52
CA THR A 54 15.27 6.74 18.28
C THR A 54 14.21 6.43 17.23
N THR A 55 12.96 6.84 17.43
CA THR A 55 11.84 6.55 16.51
C THR A 55 11.44 7.78 15.70
N LEU A 56 11.27 7.63 14.39
CA LEU A 56 10.67 8.61 13.49
C LEU A 56 9.26 8.15 13.07
N PHE A 57 8.28 9.04 13.13
CA PHE A 57 6.92 8.79 12.68
C PHE A 57 6.63 9.51 11.36
N LEU A 58 6.07 8.80 10.40
CA LEU A 58 5.56 9.37 9.16
C LEU A 58 4.03 9.36 9.20
N VAL A 59 3.41 10.54 9.25
CA VAL A 59 1.94 10.67 9.24
C VAL A 59 1.47 10.83 7.80
N ALA A 60 0.94 9.76 7.24
CA ALA A 60 0.55 9.65 5.84
C ALA A 60 -0.96 9.85 5.66
N SER A 61 -1.37 11.11 5.50
CA SER A 61 -2.76 11.49 5.21
C SER A 61 -2.79 12.74 4.34
N LYS A 62 -3.40 12.61 3.16
CA LYS A 62 -3.48 13.71 2.20
C LYS A 62 -4.15 14.95 2.78
N THR A 63 -5.31 14.76 3.41
CA THR A 63 -6.10 15.82 4.02
C THR A 63 -5.62 16.17 5.43
N PHE A 64 -4.84 15.28 6.04
CA PHE A 64 -4.43 15.35 7.45
C PHE A 64 -5.61 15.34 8.43
N THR A 65 -6.73 14.73 8.01
CA THR A 65 -7.98 14.64 8.77
C THR A 65 -8.57 13.24 8.80
N THR A 66 -7.92 12.25 8.17
CA THR A 66 -8.37 10.86 8.15
C THR A 66 -8.48 10.34 9.58
N GLN A 67 -9.68 9.92 10.00
CA GLN A 67 -9.97 9.64 11.41
C GLN A 67 -9.03 8.61 12.01
N GLU A 68 -8.84 7.49 11.34
CA GLU A 68 -8.00 6.36 11.77
C GLU A 68 -6.54 6.79 11.88
N THR A 69 -6.02 7.43 10.82
CA THR A 69 -4.63 7.91 10.76
C THR A 69 -4.35 8.96 11.83
N MET A 70 -5.25 9.93 12.02
CA MET A 70 -5.04 11.00 13.00
C MET A 70 -5.20 10.51 14.43
N THR A 71 -6.10 9.56 14.69
CA THR A 71 -6.22 8.92 16.01
C THR A 71 -4.91 8.21 16.39
N ASN A 72 -4.33 7.45 15.45
CA ASN A 72 -3.04 6.80 15.66
C ASN A 72 -1.89 7.81 15.78
N ALA A 73 -1.87 8.86 14.96
CA ALA A 73 -0.85 9.91 15.02
C ALA A 73 -0.87 10.66 16.36
N HIS A 74 -2.06 11.00 16.88
CA HIS A 74 -2.20 11.60 18.21
C HIS A 74 -1.75 10.63 19.31
N SER A 75 -2.10 9.35 19.21
CA SER A 75 -1.65 8.32 20.17
C SER A 75 -0.12 8.19 20.20
N ALA A 76 0.53 8.21 19.03
CA ALA A 76 1.99 8.21 18.91
C ALA A 76 2.62 9.50 19.45
N ARG A 77 2.01 10.66 19.17
CA ARG A 77 2.45 11.96 19.69
C ARG A 77 2.38 12.02 21.21
N ASP A 78 1.29 11.56 21.80
CA ASP A 78 1.10 11.54 23.25
C ASP A 78 2.12 10.60 23.92
N TRP A 79 2.31 9.40 23.36
CA TRP A 79 3.35 8.47 23.80
C TRP A 79 4.77 9.08 23.73
N PHE A 80 5.08 9.78 22.63
CA PHE A 80 6.37 10.44 22.47
C PHE A 80 6.57 11.56 23.50
N LEU A 81 5.55 12.40 23.72
CA LEU A 81 5.63 13.54 24.64
C LEU A 81 5.68 13.12 26.11
N GLN A 82 5.18 11.93 26.48
CA GLN A 82 5.39 11.38 27.82
C GLN A 82 6.88 11.22 28.16
N ALA A 83 7.73 10.98 27.16
CA ALA A 83 9.18 10.90 27.33
C ALA A 83 9.91 12.23 27.02
N ALA A 84 9.53 12.90 25.93
CA ALA A 84 10.23 14.10 25.46
C ALA A 84 9.84 15.39 26.23
N GLY A 85 8.64 15.45 26.79
CA GLY A 85 8.12 16.59 27.56
C GLY A 85 7.75 17.82 26.72
N ASP A 86 8.71 18.41 26.00
CA ASP A 86 8.53 19.64 25.22
C ASP A 86 8.00 19.37 23.80
N GLU A 87 6.88 20.01 23.43
CA GLU A 87 6.26 19.87 22.11
C GLU A 87 7.18 20.26 20.95
N ARG A 88 8.19 21.12 21.17
CA ARG A 88 9.18 21.47 20.15
C ARG A 88 10.00 20.27 19.67
N HIS A 89 10.01 19.17 20.41
CA HIS A 89 10.70 17.94 20.01
C HIS A 89 9.91 17.14 18.97
N VAL A 90 8.60 17.38 18.79
CA VAL A 90 7.76 16.72 17.77
C VAL A 90 8.35 16.93 16.38
N ALA A 91 8.81 18.14 16.06
CA ALA A 91 9.39 18.49 14.76
C ALA A 91 10.63 17.64 14.36
N LYS A 92 11.30 16.98 15.32
CA LYS A 92 12.47 16.12 15.05
C LYS A 92 12.11 14.64 14.88
N HIS A 93 10.91 14.24 15.30
CA HIS A 93 10.47 12.83 15.36
C HIS A 93 9.21 12.58 14.54
N PHE A 94 8.62 13.60 13.92
CA PHE A 94 7.44 13.48 13.07
C PHE A 94 7.65 14.19 11.74
N ALA A 95 7.28 13.53 10.66
CA ALA A 95 7.17 14.07 9.31
C ALA A 95 5.78 13.78 8.74
N ALA A 96 5.34 14.56 7.77
CA ALA A 96 4.01 14.44 7.16
C ALA A 96 4.09 14.13 5.67
N LEU A 97 3.27 13.20 5.20
CA LEU A 97 3.02 12.98 3.78
C LEU A 97 1.61 13.52 3.51
N SER A 98 1.54 14.81 3.17
CA SER A 98 0.29 15.57 3.18
C SER A 98 0.36 16.80 2.27
N THR A 99 -0.80 17.42 2.05
CA THR A 99 -0.95 18.72 1.38
C THR A 99 -1.50 19.81 2.30
N ASN A 100 -1.88 19.46 3.53
CA ASN A 100 -2.52 20.38 4.47
C ASN A 100 -1.50 20.99 5.44
N ALA A 101 -0.73 21.97 4.95
CA ALA A 101 0.33 22.63 5.71
C ALA A 101 -0.17 23.22 7.05
N GLN A 102 -1.40 23.75 7.09
CA GLN A 102 -1.97 24.32 8.30
C GLN A 102 -2.18 23.26 9.39
N ALA A 103 -2.76 22.11 9.04
CA ALA A 103 -2.99 21.03 10.00
C ALA A 103 -1.68 20.35 10.43
N VAL A 104 -0.73 20.20 9.51
CA VAL A 104 0.61 19.67 9.79
C VAL A 104 1.37 20.56 10.79
N ALA A 105 1.38 21.88 10.56
CA ALA A 105 1.98 22.83 11.47
C ALA A 105 1.28 22.84 12.84
N ALA A 106 -0.06 22.78 12.86
CA ALA A 106 -0.84 22.72 14.10
C ALA A 106 -0.58 21.45 14.92
N PHE A 107 -0.21 20.34 14.28
CA PHE A 107 0.19 19.11 14.96
C PHE A 107 1.57 19.23 15.66
N GLY A 108 2.40 20.17 15.21
CA GLY A 108 3.76 20.41 15.69
C GLY A 108 4.87 19.88 14.78
N ILE A 109 4.54 19.46 13.55
CA ILE A 109 5.52 19.08 12.53
C ILE A 109 6.04 20.34 11.84
N ASP A 110 7.36 20.41 11.64
CA ASP A 110 7.96 21.43 10.76
C ASP A 110 7.50 21.17 9.33
N THR A 111 6.90 22.15 8.66
CA THR A 111 6.44 22.03 7.28
C THR A 111 7.58 21.77 6.28
N ALA A 112 8.84 22.03 6.64
CA ALA A 112 10.00 21.56 5.87
C ALA A 112 10.11 20.03 5.82
N ASN A 113 9.50 19.33 6.78
CA ASN A 113 9.36 17.87 6.85
C ASN A 113 7.96 17.41 6.34
N MET A 114 7.28 18.25 5.55
CA MET A 114 6.06 17.89 4.83
C MET A 114 6.41 17.56 3.38
N PHE A 115 6.04 16.36 2.93
CA PHE A 115 6.26 15.90 1.57
C PHE A 115 4.92 15.80 0.84
N GLU A 116 4.76 16.65 -0.16
CA GLU A 116 3.49 16.83 -0.87
C GLU A 116 3.27 15.82 -2.00
N PHE A 117 2.00 15.66 -2.38
CA PHE A 117 1.54 14.93 -3.57
C PHE A 117 0.18 15.49 -4.01
N TRP A 118 -0.33 15.10 -5.19
CA TRP A 118 -1.41 15.86 -5.85
C TRP A 118 -2.75 15.13 -5.98
N ASP A 119 -3.79 15.86 -6.42
CA ASP A 119 -5.15 15.36 -6.65
C ASP A 119 -5.27 14.27 -7.71
N TRP A 120 -4.41 14.29 -8.70
CA TRP A 120 -4.35 13.24 -9.72
C TRP A 120 -3.64 11.97 -9.23
N VAL A 121 -3.04 11.97 -8.03
CA VAL A 121 -2.47 10.78 -7.39
C VAL A 121 -3.54 10.12 -6.53
N GLY A 122 -4.23 9.11 -7.08
CA GLY A 122 -5.16 8.28 -6.32
C GLY A 122 -4.42 7.45 -5.25
N GLY A 123 -5.03 7.29 -4.07
CA GLY A 123 -4.39 6.61 -2.92
C GLY A 123 -3.89 5.21 -3.25
N ARG A 124 -4.71 4.36 -3.90
CA ARG A 124 -4.29 3.01 -4.30
C ARG A 124 -3.20 2.95 -5.39
N TYR A 125 -2.74 4.10 -5.90
CA TYR A 125 -1.65 4.23 -6.86
C TYR A 125 -0.50 5.12 -6.33
N SER A 126 -0.52 5.48 -5.04
CA SER A 126 0.33 6.56 -4.51
C SER A 126 1.73 6.13 -4.07
N LEU A 127 2.08 4.84 -4.03
CA LEU A 127 3.39 4.39 -3.52
C LEU A 127 4.59 4.97 -4.29
N ARG A 128 4.38 5.42 -5.53
CA ARG A 128 5.41 6.06 -6.38
C ARG A 128 5.53 7.58 -6.15
N SER A 129 4.74 8.13 -5.23
CA SER A 129 4.76 9.56 -4.82
C SER A 129 5.46 9.73 -3.46
N ALA A 130 5.28 10.87 -2.80
CA ALA A 130 5.73 11.11 -1.42
C ALA A 130 5.27 10.03 -0.44
N ILE A 131 4.13 9.37 -0.67
CA ILE A 131 3.67 8.22 0.14
C ILE A 131 4.70 7.08 0.19
N GLY A 132 5.57 6.95 -0.82
CA GLY A 132 6.67 6.00 -0.86
C GLY A 132 7.88 6.36 0.02
N LEU A 133 7.84 7.44 0.81
CA LEU A 133 8.98 7.86 1.63
C LEU A 133 9.47 6.75 2.59
N SER A 134 8.55 5.98 3.18
CA SER A 134 8.91 4.83 4.03
C SER A 134 9.66 3.75 3.25
N ILE A 135 9.37 3.55 1.96
CA ILE A 135 10.13 2.64 1.09
C ILE A 135 11.55 3.18 0.92
N ALA A 136 11.69 4.44 0.52
CA ALA A 136 12.99 5.08 0.31
C ALA A 136 13.85 5.08 1.58
N LEU A 137 13.26 5.30 2.76
CA LEU A 137 13.96 5.18 4.04
C LEU A 137 14.39 3.75 4.33
N SER A 138 13.60 2.75 3.96
CA SER A 138 13.91 1.33 4.19
C SER A 138 15.07 0.82 3.34
N ILE A 139 15.00 1.04 2.02
CA ILE A 139 15.92 0.43 1.05
C ILE A 139 16.94 1.40 0.47
N GLY A 140 16.90 2.68 0.86
CA GLY A 140 17.71 3.74 0.28
C GLY A 140 17.10 4.32 -1.01
N TYR A 141 17.42 5.57 -1.30
CA TYR A 141 16.83 6.30 -2.43
C TYR A 141 17.21 5.69 -3.79
N ASP A 142 18.46 5.23 -3.97
CA ASP A 142 18.91 4.61 -5.23
C ASP A 142 18.10 3.36 -5.60
N ASN A 143 17.73 2.54 -4.61
CA ASN A 143 16.87 1.39 -4.83
C ASN A 143 15.41 1.81 -5.09
N PHE A 144 14.94 2.88 -4.44
CA PHE A 144 13.62 3.45 -4.73
C PHE A 144 13.56 4.03 -6.15
N GLU A 145 14.62 4.68 -6.64
CA GLU A 145 14.70 5.17 -8.02
C GLU A 145 14.69 4.01 -9.01
N GLN A 146 15.35 2.89 -8.72
CA GLN A 146 15.24 1.68 -9.55
C GLN A 146 13.82 1.11 -9.61
N LEU A 147 13.08 1.14 -8.48
CA LEU A 147 11.65 0.78 -8.47
C LEU A 147 10.85 1.71 -9.40
N LEU A 148 11.08 3.02 -9.33
CA LEU A 148 10.42 4.00 -10.21
C LEU A 148 10.80 3.78 -11.67
N ALA A 149 12.06 3.49 -11.96
CA ALA A 149 12.55 3.20 -13.31
C ALA A 149 11.91 1.93 -13.89
N GLY A 150 11.77 0.87 -13.08
CA GLY A 150 11.06 -0.34 -13.47
C GLY A 150 9.58 -0.09 -13.77
N ALA A 151 8.91 0.71 -12.92
CA ALA A 151 7.53 1.12 -13.17
C ALA A 151 7.42 1.95 -14.47
N HIS A 152 8.33 2.90 -14.69
CA HIS A 152 8.36 3.70 -15.90
C HIS A 152 8.62 2.86 -17.17
N ALA A 153 9.48 1.84 -17.09
CA ALA A 153 9.71 0.92 -18.19
C ALA A 153 8.42 0.15 -18.57
N MET A 154 7.64 -0.29 -17.57
CA MET A 154 6.33 -0.92 -17.81
C MET A 154 5.30 0.09 -18.34
N ASP A 155 5.30 1.33 -17.85
CA ASP A 155 4.44 2.41 -18.37
C ASP A 155 4.75 2.67 -19.86
N ARG A 156 6.03 2.70 -20.22
CA ARG A 156 6.50 2.84 -21.61
C ARG A 156 6.06 1.67 -22.47
N HIS A 157 6.18 0.44 -21.98
CA HIS A 157 5.70 -0.76 -22.66
C HIS A 157 4.19 -0.69 -22.91
N PHE A 158 3.41 -0.40 -21.86
CA PHE A 158 1.97 -0.27 -21.93
C PHE A 158 1.51 0.79 -22.93
N ALA A 159 2.20 1.94 -22.98
CA ALA A 159 1.84 3.04 -23.87
C ALA A 159 2.19 2.81 -25.35
N SER A 160 3.19 1.97 -25.66
CA SER A 160 3.78 1.91 -27.01
C SER A 160 3.72 0.55 -27.69
N ALA A 161 3.60 -0.56 -26.93
CA ALA A 161 3.55 -1.89 -27.52
C ALA A 161 2.23 -2.11 -28.29
N PRO A 162 2.26 -2.75 -29.49
CA PRO A 162 1.06 -3.22 -30.17
C PRO A 162 0.20 -4.10 -29.24
N LEU A 163 -1.13 -3.98 -29.31
CA LEU A 163 -2.05 -4.64 -28.36
C LEU A 163 -1.79 -6.15 -28.21
N GLN A 164 -1.43 -6.84 -29.30
CA GLN A 164 -1.16 -8.28 -29.32
C GLN A 164 0.14 -8.68 -28.60
N GLN A 165 0.98 -7.71 -28.23
CA GLN A 165 2.25 -7.90 -27.52
C GLN A 165 2.28 -7.11 -26.19
N ASN A 166 1.18 -6.43 -25.87
CA ASN A 166 1.09 -5.55 -24.73
C ASN A 166 0.68 -6.36 -23.49
N LEU A 167 1.61 -6.53 -22.55
CA LEU A 167 1.46 -7.47 -21.43
C LEU A 167 0.26 -7.11 -20.53
N PRO A 168 0.12 -5.86 -20.03
CA PRO A 168 -1.08 -5.48 -19.28
C PRO A 168 -2.40 -5.67 -20.05
N VAL A 169 -2.42 -5.37 -21.35
CA VAL A 169 -3.64 -5.54 -22.17
C VAL A 169 -4.00 -7.02 -22.32
N LEU A 170 -3.03 -7.88 -22.61
CA LEU A 170 -3.26 -9.32 -22.74
C LEU A 170 -3.78 -9.92 -21.42
N LEU A 171 -3.18 -9.57 -20.29
CA LEU A 171 -3.65 -10.03 -18.97
C LEU A 171 -5.06 -9.52 -18.67
N ALA A 172 -5.35 -8.24 -18.96
CA ALA A 172 -6.69 -7.68 -18.79
C ALA A 172 -7.75 -8.39 -19.66
N LEU A 173 -7.42 -8.71 -20.91
CA LEU A 173 -8.34 -9.42 -21.81
C LEU A 173 -8.58 -10.87 -21.37
N ILE A 174 -7.55 -11.55 -20.83
CA ILE A 174 -7.70 -12.88 -20.24
C ILE A 174 -8.59 -12.82 -18.99
N GLY A 175 -8.41 -11.82 -18.12
CA GLY A 175 -9.28 -11.60 -16.96
C GLY A 175 -10.73 -11.36 -17.37
N ILE A 176 -10.97 -10.48 -18.35
CA ILE A 176 -12.31 -10.24 -18.92
C ILE A 176 -12.90 -11.53 -19.50
N TRP A 177 -12.10 -12.36 -20.17
CA TRP A 177 -12.56 -13.63 -20.72
C TRP A 177 -13.13 -14.55 -19.63
N TYR A 178 -12.41 -14.73 -18.53
CA TYR A 178 -12.88 -15.57 -17.43
C TYR A 178 -14.03 -14.95 -16.65
N ASN A 179 -13.97 -13.64 -16.38
CA ASN A 179 -15.00 -12.93 -15.63
C ASN A 179 -16.33 -12.85 -16.39
N ASN A 180 -16.30 -12.36 -17.63
CA ASN A 180 -17.53 -12.03 -18.38
C ASN A 180 -18.09 -13.19 -19.20
N PHE A 181 -17.27 -14.17 -19.60
CA PHE A 181 -17.72 -15.29 -20.44
C PHE A 181 -17.80 -16.61 -19.68
N PHE A 182 -16.86 -16.86 -18.76
CA PHE A 182 -16.88 -18.07 -17.91
C PHE A 182 -17.57 -17.84 -16.56
N GLY A 183 -17.89 -16.58 -16.22
CA GLY A 183 -18.55 -16.25 -14.95
C GLY A 183 -17.67 -16.51 -13.72
N ALA A 184 -16.34 -16.49 -13.86
CA ALA A 184 -15.43 -16.60 -12.73
C ALA A 184 -15.40 -15.29 -11.94
N GLU A 185 -15.94 -15.29 -10.73
CA GLU A 185 -16.08 -14.09 -9.89
C GLU A 185 -14.78 -13.68 -9.18
N THR A 186 -13.74 -14.52 -9.21
CA THR A 186 -12.53 -14.33 -8.39
C THR A 186 -11.26 -14.59 -9.19
N GLU A 187 -10.18 -13.90 -8.85
CA GLU A 187 -8.83 -14.18 -9.35
C GLU A 187 -7.87 -14.37 -8.16
N ALA A 188 -7.08 -15.44 -8.21
CA ALA A 188 -6.09 -15.74 -7.17
C ALA A 188 -4.70 -15.27 -7.60
N ILE A 189 -4.02 -14.50 -6.74
CA ILE A 189 -2.62 -14.08 -6.93
C ILE A 189 -1.73 -14.91 -6.01
N LEU A 190 -0.84 -15.73 -6.58
CA LEU A 190 -0.15 -16.80 -5.88
C LEU A 190 1.38 -16.68 -6.06
N PRO A 191 2.04 -15.71 -5.39
CA PRO A 191 3.48 -15.55 -5.50
C PRO A 191 4.20 -16.70 -4.78
N TYR A 192 5.13 -17.38 -5.45
CA TYR A 192 5.99 -18.42 -4.87
C TYR A 192 7.21 -17.80 -4.16
N ASP A 193 6.95 -16.75 -3.38
CA ASP A 193 7.93 -15.98 -2.64
C ASP A 193 7.30 -15.44 -1.34
N GLN A 194 7.98 -15.69 -0.22
CA GLN A 194 7.49 -15.31 1.11
C GLN A 194 7.61 -13.81 1.40
N TYR A 195 8.54 -13.10 0.75
CA TYR A 195 8.64 -11.64 0.87
C TYR A 195 7.46 -10.94 0.20
N MET A 196 6.86 -11.56 -0.83
CA MET A 196 5.66 -11.08 -1.52
C MET A 196 4.34 -11.41 -0.82
N HIS A 197 4.34 -11.80 0.47
CA HIS A 197 3.11 -12.18 1.19
C HIS A 197 2.01 -11.09 1.25
N ARG A 198 2.40 -9.81 1.14
CA ARG A 198 1.44 -8.67 1.09
C ARG A 198 1.01 -8.28 -0.32
N PHE A 199 1.56 -8.92 -1.36
CA PHE A 199 1.28 -8.59 -2.75
C PHE A 199 -0.21 -8.77 -3.13
N PRO A 200 -0.88 -9.88 -2.75
CA PRO A 200 -2.32 -10.01 -2.98
C PRO A 200 -3.12 -8.91 -2.28
N ALA A 201 -2.79 -8.58 -1.03
CA ALA A 201 -3.47 -7.55 -0.23
C ALA A 201 -3.36 -6.15 -0.84
N TYR A 202 -2.23 -5.82 -1.46
CA TYR A 202 -2.08 -4.56 -2.20
C TYR A 202 -3.03 -4.49 -3.41
N PHE A 203 -3.13 -5.57 -4.20
CA PHE A 203 -4.02 -5.61 -5.36
C PHE A 203 -5.50 -5.81 -5.02
N GLN A 204 -5.83 -6.27 -3.82
CA GLN A 204 -7.21 -6.18 -3.32
C GLN A 204 -7.72 -4.75 -3.38
N GLN A 205 -6.98 -3.78 -2.83
CA GLN A 205 -7.36 -2.38 -2.99
C GLN A 205 -7.17 -1.91 -4.44
N GLY A 206 -6.01 -2.19 -5.04
CA GLY A 206 -5.66 -1.72 -6.38
C GLY A 206 -6.67 -2.10 -7.48
N ASN A 207 -7.22 -3.31 -7.43
CA ASN A 207 -8.18 -3.83 -8.39
C ASN A 207 -9.63 -3.61 -7.92
N MET A 208 -9.99 -4.08 -6.72
CA MET A 208 -11.40 -4.11 -6.30
C MET A 208 -11.96 -2.71 -6.04
N GLU A 209 -11.18 -1.78 -5.47
CA GLU A 209 -11.62 -0.39 -5.28
C GLU A 209 -11.66 0.39 -6.61
N SER A 210 -10.85 -0.03 -7.60
CA SER A 210 -10.87 0.54 -8.95
C SER A 210 -12.10 0.10 -9.74
N ASN A 211 -12.33 -1.22 -9.79
CA ASN A 211 -13.19 -1.86 -10.77
C ASN A 211 -14.46 -2.46 -10.17
N GLY A 212 -14.59 -2.54 -8.85
CA GLY A 212 -15.83 -2.90 -8.14
C GLY A 212 -16.87 -1.79 -8.25
N LYS A 213 -17.40 -1.60 -9.46
CA LYS A 213 -18.33 -0.54 -9.85
C LYS A 213 -19.52 -1.13 -10.59
N TYR A 214 -20.65 -0.44 -10.55
CA TYR A 214 -21.88 -0.88 -11.22
C TYR A 214 -22.46 0.19 -12.16
N VAL A 215 -21.81 1.35 -12.27
CA VAL A 215 -22.19 2.45 -13.16
C VAL A 215 -21.07 2.68 -14.15
N ASP A 216 -21.39 2.75 -15.43
CA ASP A 216 -20.43 3.01 -16.51
C ASP A 216 -20.05 4.50 -16.62
N ARG A 217 -19.24 4.82 -17.64
CA ARG A 217 -18.75 6.18 -17.87
C ARG A 217 -19.83 7.15 -18.38
N ASP A 218 -20.95 6.63 -18.88
CA ASP A 218 -22.10 7.41 -19.35
C ASP A 218 -23.17 7.59 -18.24
N GLY A 219 -22.87 7.11 -17.02
CA GLY A 219 -23.74 7.23 -15.86
C GLY A 219 -24.87 6.20 -15.84
N GLN A 220 -24.79 5.13 -16.63
CA GLN A 220 -25.81 4.08 -16.68
C GLN A 220 -25.41 2.87 -15.82
N ALA A 221 -26.40 2.22 -15.22
CA ALA A 221 -26.17 0.96 -14.52
C ALA A 221 -25.80 -0.14 -15.54
N VAL A 222 -24.74 -0.89 -15.24
CA VAL A 222 -24.26 -1.97 -16.11
C VAL A 222 -25.06 -3.25 -15.91
N ASP A 223 -25.19 -4.05 -16.96
CA ASP A 223 -25.83 -5.38 -16.98
C ASP A 223 -24.82 -6.53 -17.17
N TYR A 224 -23.54 -6.25 -16.98
CA TYR A 224 -22.41 -7.17 -17.11
C TYR A 224 -21.52 -7.18 -15.86
N GLN A 225 -20.70 -8.22 -15.71
CA GLN A 225 -19.74 -8.34 -14.61
C GLN A 225 -18.62 -7.30 -14.71
N THR A 226 -18.21 -6.73 -13.57
CA THR A 226 -17.12 -5.74 -13.49
C THR A 226 -15.90 -6.32 -12.77
N GLY A 227 -15.33 -5.64 -11.77
CA GLY A 227 -14.11 -6.09 -11.09
C GLY A 227 -14.30 -7.40 -10.31
N PRO A 228 -13.36 -8.36 -10.40
CA PRO A 228 -13.43 -9.62 -9.67
C PRO A 228 -12.96 -9.45 -8.22
N ILE A 229 -13.22 -10.47 -7.40
CA ILE A 229 -12.67 -10.59 -6.05
C ILE A 229 -11.21 -11.05 -6.16
N ILE A 230 -10.28 -10.25 -5.65
CA ILE A 230 -8.86 -10.60 -5.58
C ILE A 230 -8.53 -11.24 -4.23
N TRP A 231 -7.79 -12.34 -4.25
CA TRP A 231 -7.33 -13.02 -3.04
C TRP A 231 -6.07 -13.85 -3.31
N GLY A 232 -5.46 -14.39 -2.27
CA GLY A 232 -4.31 -15.29 -2.40
C GLY A 232 -3.38 -15.27 -1.20
N GLU A 233 -2.49 -16.24 -1.16
CA GLU A 233 -1.41 -16.42 -0.18
C GLU A 233 -0.17 -16.90 -0.91
N PRO A 234 1.05 -16.63 -0.41
CA PRO A 234 2.25 -17.08 -1.07
C PRO A 234 2.37 -18.61 -1.08
N GLY A 235 2.97 -19.14 -2.14
CA GLY A 235 3.36 -20.54 -2.23
C GLY A 235 4.54 -20.85 -1.29
N THR A 236 4.60 -22.01 -0.64
CA THR A 236 3.66 -23.14 -0.68
C THR A 236 2.55 -23.06 0.38
N ASN A 237 2.43 -21.96 1.13
CA ASN A 237 1.43 -21.82 2.19
C ASN A 237 0.00 -21.95 1.63
N GLY A 238 -0.33 -21.20 0.58
CA GLY A 238 -1.62 -21.30 -0.10
C GLY A 238 -1.88 -22.70 -0.69
N GLN A 239 -0.83 -23.34 -1.20
CA GLN A 239 -0.88 -24.71 -1.74
C GLN A 239 -1.34 -25.73 -0.70
N HIS A 240 -0.95 -25.55 0.56
CA HIS A 240 -1.35 -26.41 1.67
C HIS A 240 -2.57 -25.89 2.46
N ALA A 241 -3.24 -24.85 1.98
CA ALA A 241 -4.45 -24.30 2.61
C ALA A 241 -5.71 -24.50 1.75
N PHE A 242 -5.71 -23.99 0.51
CA PHE A 242 -6.95 -23.88 -0.29
C PHE A 242 -6.87 -24.46 -1.71
N TYR A 243 -5.72 -24.99 -2.14
CA TYR A 243 -5.59 -25.55 -3.50
C TYR A 243 -6.47 -26.79 -3.73
N GLN A 244 -6.86 -27.49 -2.67
CA GLN A 244 -7.87 -28.56 -2.77
C GLN A 244 -9.17 -28.06 -3.41
N LEU A 245 -9.62 -26.85 -3.06
CA LEU A 245 -10.80 -26.23 -3.67
C LEU A 245 -10.52 -25.79 -5.11
N ILE A 246 -9.31 -25.28 -5.41
CA ILE A 246 -8.93 -24.90 -6.77
C ILE A 246 -8.90 -26.12 -7.71
N HIS A 247 -8.38 -27.26 -7.23
CA HIS A 247 -8.21 -28.47 -8.05
C HIS A 247 -9.48 -29.32 -8.17
N GLN A 248 -10.28 -29.44 -7.11
CA GLN A 248 -11.41 -30.38 -7.06
C GLN A 248 -12.73 -29.74 -6.62
N GLY A 249 -12.74 -28.43 -6.35
CA GLY A 249 -13.97 -27.70 -6.10
C GLY A 249 -14.79 -27.50 -7.37
N THR A 250 -15.96 -26.89 -7.20
CA THR A 250 -16.91 -26.63 -8.30
C THR A 250 -16.87 -25.18 -8.76
N LYS A 251 -15.78 -24.47 -8.49
CA LYS A 251 -15.57 -23.06 -8.86
C LYS A 251 -14.40 -22.97 -9.82
N LEU A 252 -14.56 -22.18 -10.87
CA LEU A 252 -13.45 -21.80 -11.74
C LEU A 252 -12.72 -20.62 -11.08
N ILE A 253 -11.43 -20.80 -10.81
CA ILE A 253 -10.59 -19.79 -10.17
C ILE A 253 -9.34 -19.61 -11.05
N PRO A 254 -9.32 -18.60 -11.92
CA PRO A 254 -8.10 -18.15 -12.59
C PRO A 254 -7.02 -17.81 -11.55
N CYS A 255 -5.78 -18.22 -11.83
CA CYS A 255 -4.67 -18.08 -10.90
C CYS A 255 -3.45 -17.49 -11.61
N ASP A 256 -2.91 -16.41 -11.06
CA ASP A 256 -1.64 -15.82 -11.48
C ASP A 256 -0.53 -16.31 -10.55
N PHE A 257 0.26 -17.25 -11.05
CA PHE A 257 1.47 -17.73 -10.40
C PHE A 257 2.64 -16.80 -10.72
N ILE A 258 3.33 -16.33 -9.70
CA ILE A 258 4.49 -15.41 -9.80
C ILE A 258 5.70 -16.05 -9.15
#